data_AF-A0A661KD29-F1
#
_entry.id   AF-A0A661KD29-F1
#
_cell.length_a   1.000
_cell.length_b   1.000
_cell.length_c   1.000
_cell.angle_alpha   90.00
_cell.angle_beta   90.00
_cell.angle_gamma   90.00
#
_symmetry.space_group_name_H-M   'P 1'
#
loop_
_entity.id
_entity.type
_entity.pdbx_description
1 polymer ?
#
loop_
_entity_poly.entity_id
_entity_poly.type
_entity_poly.pdbx_seq_one_letter_code
_entity_poly.pdbx_strand_id
1 'polypeptide(L)' 'RSPSCGVEKIIRDGQVLKGSGVTAALLLREGLEVMSEEKIRRQL' A
#
# COMPACT_ATOMS: atom_id res chain seq x y z
N ARG A 1 3.73 2.99 -2.27
CA ARG A 1 5.21 2.88 -2.39
C ARG A 1 5.94 3.14 -1.07
N SER A 2 5.42 3.94 -0.15
CA SER A 2 6.02 4.12 1.19
C SER A 2 6.11 2.79 1.97
N PRO A 3 7.19 2.54 2.75
CA PRO A 3 7.29 1.40 3.68
C PRO A 3 6.21 1.38 4.78
N SER A 4 5.51 2.50 5.00
CA SER A 4 4.41 2.59 5.96
C SER A 4 3.04 2.53 5.28
N CYS A 5 2.81 3.37 4.26
CA CYS A 5 1.47 3.57 3.69
C CYS A 5 1.28 2.94 2.29
N GLY A 6 2.29 2.26 1.73
CA GLY A 6 2.13 1.57 0.45
C GLY A 6 1.09 0.44 0.56
N VAL A 7 0.24 0.28 -0.44
CA VAL A 7 -0.82 -0.76 -0.42
C VAL A 7 -0.42 -1.99 -1.23
N GLU A 8 -0.10 -1.81 -2.51
CA GLU A 8 0.24 -2.93 -3.41
C GLU A 8 1.76 -3.11 -3.61
N LYS A 9 2.49 -2.00 -3.45
CA LYS A 9 3.93 -1.93 -3.68
C LYS A 9 4.60 -1.05 -2.63
N ILE A 10 5.77 -1.49 -2.17
CA ILE A 10 6.67 -0.72 -1.31
C ILE A 10 8.03 -0.56 -1.99
N ILE A 11 8.76 0.49 -1.62
CA ILE A 11 10.16 0.67 -1.98
C ILE A 11 11.00 0.33 -0.75
N ARG A 12 11.93 -0.61 -0.90
CA ARG A 12 12.90 -0.99 0.13
C ARG A 12 14.26 -1.11 -0.55
N ASP A 13 15.27 -0.43 0.01
CA ASP A 13 16.64 -0.44 -0.51
C ASP A 13 16.71 -0.12 -2.03
N GLY A 14 15.91 0.86 -2.46
CA GLY A 14 15.79 1.28 -3.87
C GLY A 14 14.99 0.33 -4.77
N GLN A 15 14.57 -0.84 -4.28
CA GLN A 15 13.84 -1.83 -5.05
C GLN A 15 12.33 -1.72 -4.83
N VAL A 16 11.56 -1.93 -5.90
CA VAL A 16 10.10 -2.01 -5.83
C VAL A 16 9.68 -3.44 -5.54
N LEU A 17 9.12 -3.68 -4.36
CA LEU A 17 8.63 -4.98 -3.92
C LEU A 17 7.10 -4.99 -3.93
N LYS A 18 6.50 -6.14 -4.26
CA LYS A 18 5.07 -6.37 -4.02
C LYS A 18 4.83 -6.49 -2.52
N GLY A 19 3.79 -5.83 -2.03
CA GLY A 19 3.40 -5.87 -0.62
C GLY A 19 2.91 -4.51 -0.10
N SER A 20 2.48 -4.53 1.16
CA SER A 20 1.96 -3.35 1.86
C SER A 20 2.97 -2.83 2.89
N GLY A 21 2.96 -1.53 3.12
CA GLY A 21 3.69 -0.91 4.21
C GLY A 21 3.06 -1.27 5.56
N VAL A 22 3.81 -1.10 6.63
CA VAL A 22 3.43 -1.61 7.97
C VAL A 22 2.08 -1.09 8.45
N THR A 23 1.75 0.17 8.18
CA THR A 23 0.46 0.77 8.57
C THR A 23 -0.67 0.23 7.70
N ALA A 24 -0.48 0.21 6.38
CA ALA A 24 -1.47 -0.36 5.47
C ALA A 24 -1.75 -1.84 5.77
N ALA A 25 -0.71 -2.62 6.08
CA ALA A 25 -0.82 -4.02 6.46
C ALA A 25 -1.62 -4.22 7.75
N LEU A 26 -1.41 -3.36 8.77
CA LEU A 26 -2.20 -3.39 9.99
C LEU A 26 -3.68 -3.12 9.71
N LEU A 27 -4.00 -2.04 9.00
CA LEU A 27 -5.39 -1.68 8.68
C LEU A 27 -6.10 -2.79 7.89
N LEU A 28 -5.42 -3.36 6.88
CA LEU A 28 -5.92 -4.51 6.12
C LEU A 28 -6.20 -5.72 7.03
N ARG A 29 -5.32 -6.00 7.98
CA ARG A 29 -5.48 -7.09 8.95
C ARG A 29 -6.67 -6.86 9.88
N GLU A 30 -6.94 -5.63 10.27
CA GLU A 30 -8.11 -5.25 11.07
C GLU A 30 -9.42 -5.18 10.24
N GLY A 31 -9.38 -5.57 8.97
CA GLY A 31 -10.57 -5.66 8.10
C GLY A 31 -10.98 -4.36 7.43
N LEU A 32 -10.12 -3.32 7.47
CA LEU A 32 -10.36 -2.06 6.78
C LEU A 32 -9.91 -2.16 5.32
N GLU A 33 -10.69 -1.61 4.40
CA GLU A 33 -10.22 -1.42 3.04
C GLU A 33 -9.21 -0.25 2.98
N VAL A 34 -8.07 -0.50 2.35
CA VAL A 34 -7.03 0.53 2.11
C VAL A 34 -6.85 0.67 0.60
N MET A 35 -6.91 1.89 0.10
CA MET A 35 -6.78 2.20 -1.33
C MET A 35 -5.56 3.08 -1.58
N SER A 36 -4.84 2.83 -2.67
CA SER A 36 -3.83 3.77 -3.16
C SER A 36 -4.46 4.86 -4.01
N GLU A 37 -3.76 5.99 -4.14
CA GLU A 37 -4.15 7.06 -5.06
C GLU A 37 -4.33 6.54 -6.50
N GLU A 38 -3.44 5.65 -6.96
CA GLU A 38 -3.55 5.08 -8.31
C GLU A 38 -4.80 4.19 -8.49
N LYS A 39 -5.26 3.50 -7.44
CA LYS A 39 -6.50 2.72 -7.48
C LYS A 39 -7.71 3.65 -7.60
N ILE A 40 -7.75 4.72 -6.81
CA ILE A 40 -8.82 5.74 -6.85
C ILE A 40 -8.89 6.39 -8.24
N ARG A 41 -7.75 6.82 -8.79
CA ARG A 41 -7.69 7.47 -10.11
C ARG A 41 -8.20 6.59 -11.26
N ARG A 42 -8.14 5.26 -11.14
CA ARG A 42 -8.63 4.33 -12.18
C ARG A 42 -10.14 4.08 -12.13
N GLN A 43 -10.80 4.55 -11.08
CA GLN A 43 -12.23 4.40 -10.87
C GLN A 43 -13.01 5.69 -11.17
N LEU A 44 -12.31 6.74 -11.62
CA LEU A 44 -12.85 8.01 -12.13
C LEU A 44 -12.72 8.03 -13.66
#